data_AF-A0A2N3BJG3-F1
#
_entry.id   AF-A0A2N3BJG3-F1
#
_cell.length_a   1.000
_cell.length_b   1.000
_cell.length_c   1.000
_cell.angle_alpha   90.00
_cell.angle_beta   90.00
_cell.angle_gamma   90.00
#
_symmetry.space_group_name_H-M   'P 1'
#
loop_
_entity.id
_entity.type
_entity.pdbx_description
1 polymer ?
#
loop_
_entity_poly.entity_id
_entity_poly.type
_entity_poly.pdbx_seq_one_letter_code
_entity_poly.pdbx_strand_id
1 'polypeptide(L)' 'MALQDTRAGARSAQLLQAQIDEHGAWRVLAHALRALVGGRARRRDAARLSNHLRRDIGLPPSAAPPVARGQLW' A
#
# COMPACT_ATOMS: atom_id res chain seq x y z
N MET A 1 -14.81 -14.29 14.50
CA MET A 1 -13.73 -13.37 14.09
C MET A 1 -14.36 -12.15 13.43
N ALA A 2 -15.03 -11.26 14.19
CA ALA A 2 -15.78 -10.10 13.68
C ALA A 2 -15.69 -8.85 14.58
N LEU A 3 -15.33 -9.04 15.85
CA LEU A 3 -15.20 -7.96 16.85
C LEU A 3 -13.93 -7.09 16.68
N GLN A 4 -12.98 -7.50 15.83
CA GLN A 4 -11.75 -6.75 15.60
C GLN A 4 -11.91 -5.66 14.53
N ASP A 5 -12.67 -5.92 13.47
CA ASP A 5 -12.94 -4.94 12.41
C ASP A 5 -13.68 -3.70 12.93
N THR A 6 -14.65 -3.90 13.82
CA THR A 6 -15.43 -2.80 14.40
C THR A 6 -14.57 -1.91 15.29
N ARG A 7 -13.62 -2.49 16.04
CA ARG A 7 -12.68 -1.74 16.89
C ARG A 7 -11.66 -0.97 16.07
N ALA A 8 -11.18 -1.55 14.97
CA ALA A 8 -10.29 -0.86 14.04
C ALA A 8 -11.01 0.34 13.38
N GLY A 9 -12.25 0.16 12.94
CA GLY A 9 -13.07 1.25 12.40
C GLY A 9 -13.31 2.38 13.40
N ALA A 10 -13.66 2.05 14.64
CA ALA A 10 -13.88 3.04 15.69
C ALA A 10 -12.60 3.85 16.01
N ARG A 11 -11.45 3.19 16.09
CA ARG A 11 -10.16 3.86 16.32
C ARG A 11 -9.81 4.81 15.17
N SER A 12 -10.02 4.37 13.92
CA SER A 12 -9.79 5.20 12.74
C SER A 12 -10.69 6.44 12.73
N ALA A 13 -11.96 6.29 13.10
CA ALA A 13 -12.90 7.42 13.19
C ALA A 13 -12.47 8.45 14.26
N GLN A 14 -12.01 7.98 15.43
CA GLN A 14 -11.51 8.86 16.49
C GLN A 14 -10.26 9.64 16.06
N LEU A 15 -9.30 8.98 15.39
CA LEU A 15 -8.10 9.65 14.87
C LEU A 15 -8.45 10.67 13.78
N LEU A 16 -9.42 10.34 12.92
CA LEU A 16 -9.87 11.25 11.87
C LEU A 16 -10.55 12.49 12.47
N GLN A 17 -11.40 12.31 13.48
CA GLN A 17 -12.06 13.40 14.18
C GLN A 17 -11.04 14.35 14.81
N ALA A 18 -10.02 13.83 15.49
CA ALA A 18 -8.97 14.65 16.08
C ALA A 18 -8.23 15.50 15.04
N GLN A 19 -7.98 14.95 13.84
CA GLN A 19 -7.35 15.67 12.73
C GLN A 19 -8.28 16.74 12.13
N ILE A 20 -9.58 16.48 12.10
CA ILE A 20 -10.59 17.46 11.65
C ILE A 20 -10.68 18.62 12.65
N ASP A 21 -10.63 18.34 13.95
CA ASP A 21 -10.66 19.38 14.99
C ASP A 21 -9.39 20.24 14.96
N GLU A 22 -8.22 19.66 14.70
CA GLU A 22 -6.94 20.37 14.66
C GLU A 22 -6.70 21.17 13.37
N HIS A 23 -7.15 20.66 12.22
CA HIS A 23 -6.83 21.24 10.91
C HIS A 23 -8.04 21.76 10.13
N GLY A 24 -9.26 21.47 10.57
CA GLY A 24 -10.50 21.80 9.88
C GLY A 24 -10.84 20.81 8.76
N ALA A 25 -12.14 20.54 8.61
CA ALA A 25 -12.67 19.54 7.67
C ALA A 25 -12.24 19.78 6.21
N TRP A 26 -12.11 21.03 5.79
CA TRP A 26 -11.69 21.39 4.43
C TRP A 26 -10.24 21.05 4.10
N ARG A 27 -9.32 21.18 5.06
CA ARG A 27 -7.92 20.80 4.85
C ARG A 27 -7.78 19.29 4.81
N VAL A 28 -8.49 18.57 5.70
CA VAL A 28 -8.52 17.10 5.70
C VAL A 28 -9.12 16.56 4.40
N LEU A 29 -10.24 17.10 3.93
CA LEU A 29 -10.85 16.69 2.66
C LEU A 29 -9.91 16.95 1.46
N ALA A 30 -9.29 18.13 1.40
CA ALA A 30 -8.35 18.45 0.33
C ALA A 30 -7.16 17.47 0.32
N HIS A 31 -6.61 17.11 1.48
CA HIS A 31 -5.55 16.10 1.60
C HIS A 31 -6.02 14.71 1.18
N ALA A 32 -7.22 14.29 1.61
CA ALA A 32 -7.80 13.00 1.23
C ALA A 32 -8.02 12.91 -0.28
N LEU A 33 -8.57 13.95 -0.91
CA LEU A 33 -8.70 14.09 -2.36
C LEU A 33 -7.33 14.01 -3.05
N ARG A 34 -6.33 14.75 -2.55
CA ARG A 34 -4.98 14.73 -3.12
C ARG A 34 -4.31 13.37 -2.99
N ALA A 35 -4.55 12.65 -1.90
CA ALA A 35 -4.06 11.29 -1.70
C ALA A 35 -4.79 10.28 -2.60
N LEU A 36 -6.09 10.46 -2.83
CA LEU A 36 -6.87 9.61 -3.73
C LEU A 36 -6.39 9.76 -5.18
N VAL A 37 -6.15 11.00 -5.63
CA VAL A 37 -5.66 11.30 -6.98
C VAL A 37 -4.16 10.98 -7.12
N GLY A 38 -3.35 11.30 -6.12
CA GLY A 38 -1.89 11.08 -6.12
C GLY A 38 -1.44 9.66 -5.76
N GLY A 39 -2.30 8.87 -5.11
CA GLY A 39 -1.99 7.52 -4.60
C GLY A 39 -1.72 6.48 -5.69
N ARG A 40 -2.11 6.75 -6.94
CA ARG A 40 -1.82 5.86 -8.08
C ARG A 40 -0.32 5.81 -8.41
N ALA A 41 0.49 6.74 -7.91
CA ALA A 41 1.93 6.80 -8.19
C ALA A 41 2.78 5.84 -7.34
N ARG A 42 2.27 5.35 -6.19
CA ARG A 42 2.99 4.35 -5.38
C ARG A 42 2.59 2.93 -5.77
N ARG A 43 2.45 2.67 -7.08
CA ARG A 43 2.49 1.29 -7.58
C ARG A 43 3.85 0.74 -7.16
N ARG A 44 3.85 -0.22 -6.24
CA ARG A 44 5.04 -1.03 -5.96
C ARG A 44 5.49 -1.55 -7.32
N ASP A 45 6.71 -1.21 -7.69
CA ASP A 45 7.26 -1.53 -8.99
C ASP A 45 7.21 -3.04 -9.18
N ALA A 46 6.31 -3.50 -10.05
CA ALA A 46 6.16 -4.92 -10.36
C ALA A 46 7.43 -5.52 -10.95
N ALA A 47 8.33 -4.68 -11.49
CA ALA A 47 9.67 -5.09 -11.94
C ALA A 47 10.57 -5.53 -10.77
N ARG A 48 10.29 -5.11 -9.53
CA ARG A 48 11.04 -5.51 -8.33
C ARG A 48 10.50 -6.77 -7.65
N LEU A 49 9.40 -7.34 -8.14
CA LEU A 49 8.86 -8.58 -7.58
C LEU A 49 9.69 -9.78 -8.07
N SER A 50 9.95 -10.73 -7.18
CA SER A 50 10.58 -12.00 -7.54
C SER A 50 9.68 -12.81 -8.48
N ASN A 51 10.28 -13.68 -9.31
CA ASN A 51 9.51 -14.49 -10.26
C ASN A 51 8.48 -15.40 -9.58
N HIS A 52 8.75 -15.85 -8.35
CA HIS A 52 7.78 -16.60 -7.54
C HIS A 52 6.55 -15.75 -7.23
N LEU A 53 6.75 -14.54 -6.68
CA LEU A 53 5.64 -13.66 -6.34
C LEU A 53 4.87 -13.19 -7.59
N ARG A 54 5.55 -13.02 -8.73
CA ARG A 54 4.91 -12.71 -10.02
C ARG A 54 4.02 -13.85 -10.49
N ARG A 55 4.46 -15.10 -10.36
CA ARG A 55 3.67 -16.28 -10.68
C ARG A 55 2.41 -16.36 -9.83
N ASP A 56 2.52 -16.09 -8.53
CA ASP A 56 1.38 -16.17 -7.59
C ASP A 56 0.26 -15.18 -7.91
N ILE A 57 0.59 -14.05 -8.55
CA ILE A 57 -0.36 -12.99 -8.94
C ILE A 57 -0.67 -12.97 -10.45
N GLY A 58 -0.22 -13.98 -11.21
CA GLY A 58 -0.48 -14.11 -12.64
C GLY A 58 0.29 -13.13 -13.54
N LEU A 59 1.36 -12.52 -13.04
CA LEU A 59 2.25 -11.67 -13.83
C LEU A 59 3.28 -12.51 -14.61
N PRO A 60 3.62 -12.14 -15.86
CA PRO A 60 4.67 -12.81 -16.62
C PRO A 60 6.03 -12.67 -15.90
N PRO A 61 6.96 -13.63 -16.01
CA PRO A 61 8.26 -13.55 -15.36
C PRO A 61 9.04 -12.31 -15.81
N SER A 62 9.87 -11.75 -14.92
CA SER A 62 10.75 -10.64 -15.27
C SER A 62 11.92 -11.20 -16.12
N ALA A 63 12.22 -10.55 -17.25
CA ALA A 63 13.26 -10.99 -18.19
C ALA A 63 14.70 -10.77 -17.69
N ALA A 64 14.89 -10.26 -16.46
CA ALA A 64 16.21 -10.09 -15.90
C ALA A 64 16.84 -11.47 -15.62
N PRO A 65 18.04 -11.77 -16.17
CA PRO A 65 18.70 -13.03 -15.88
C PRO A 65 18.94 -13.14 -14.36
N PRO A 66 18.72 -14.32 -13.76
CA PRO A 66 19.05 -14.51 -12.36
C PRO A 66 20.56 -14.28 -12.22
N VAL A 67 20.96 -13.26 -11.45
CA VAL A 67 22.33 -13.19 -10.94
C VAL A 67 22.51 -14.35 -9.97
N ALA A 68 22.94 -15.49 -10.51
CA ALA A 68 23.35 -16.65 -9.73
C ALA A 68 24.57 -16.25 -8.91
N ARG A 69 24.35 -15.77 -7.69
CA ARG A 69 25.41 -15.57 -6.71
C ARG A 69 25.53 -16.84 -5.87
N GLY A 70 26.56 -17.62 -6.19
CA GLY A 70 27.15 -18.59 -5.28
C GLY A 70 26.56 -19.99 -5.33
N GLN A 71 27.04 -20.80 -6.27
CA GLN A 71 27.33 -22.23 -6.04
C GLN A 71 28.58 -22.60 -6.82
N LEU A 72 29.73 -22.16 -6.30
CA LEU A 72 31.04 -22.75 -6.57
C LEU A 72 31.62 -23.04 -5.19
N TRP A 73 31.64 -24.34 -4.87
CA TRP A 73 32.44 -25.08 -3.88
C TRP A 73 32.98 -24.31 -2.67
#